data_AF-A0A2D9JTL1-F1
#
_entry.id   AF-A0A2D9JTL1-F1
#
_cell.length_a   1.000
_cell.length_b   1.000
_cell.length_c   1.000
_cell.angle_alpha   90.00
_cell.angle_beta   90.00
_cell.angle_gamma   90.00
#
_symmetry.space_group_name_H-M   'P 1'
#
loop_
_entity.id
_entity.type
_entity.pdbx_description
1 polymer ?
#
loop_
_entity_poly.entity_id
_entity_poly.type
_entity_poly.pdbx_seq_one_letter_code
_entity_poly.pdbx_strand_id
1 'polypeptide(L)'
;MAQNDDFPGWHGTTIIGVKKGGEVVIAGDGQVSLGQTVIKGTARKVRKLSPGGYDVVAGFAGSTADAFTLLERLEAKLEATPGQLARASVELAKDWRTDKYLQKLEAMLIVTDGKDLLVITGAGDVLEPEHEVAAIGSGGNYALAAARGMMDSDRDAETIARDAMAIAADICVYTNGKLTVEKITA
;
A
#
# COMPACT_ATOMS: atom_id res chain seq x y z
N MET A 1 -10.65 22.02 17.84
CA MET A 1 -10.54 20.64 18.34
C MET A 1 -11.91 20.00 18.21
N ALA A 2 -12.09 19.17 17.19
CA ALA A 2 -13.16 18.20 17.11
C ALA A 2 -12.52 17.00 16.40
N GLN A 3 -12.07 16.01 17.19
CA GLN A 3 -11.83 14.68 16.65
C GLN A 3 -13.22 14.13 16.40
N ASN A 4 -13.61 14.00 15.13
CA ASN A 4 -14.83 13.29 14.79
C ASN A 4 -14.57 11.80 15.02
N ASP A 5 -14.92 11.33 16.23
CA ASP A 5 -14.95 9.92 16.65
C ASP A 5 -16.16 9.16 16.05
N ASP A 6 -16.52 9.44 14.80
CA ASP A 6 -17.65 8.76 14.14
C ASP A 6 -17.14 7.61 13.28
N PHE A 7 -16.65 6.56 13.93
CA PHE A 7 -16.64 5.13 13.54
C PHE A 7 -15.80 4.39 14.61
N PRO A 8 -16.00 3.08 14.90
CA PRO A 8 -15.02 2.38 15.70
C PRO A 8 -13.72 2.33 14.89
N GLY A 9 -12.77 3.22 15.22
CA GLY A 9 -11.58 3.51 14.44
C GLY A 9 -10.83 2.24 14.06
N TRP A 10 -10.98 1.81 12.81
CA TRP A 10 -10.23 0.70 12.24
C TRP A 10 -8.82 1.22 11.96
N HIS A 11 -7.94 1.07 12.94
CA HIS A 11 -6.52 1.33 12.73
C HIS A 11 -5.91 0.12 12.03
N GLY A 12 -5.57 0.34 10.76
CA GLY A 12 -5.09 -0.69 9.86
C GLY A 12 -3.64 -0.46 9.43
N THR A 13 -2.89 -1.55 9.56
CA THR A 13 -1.77 -2.05 8.74
C THR A 13 -0.92 -1.03 7.98
N THR A 14 0.38 -1.11 8.17
CA THR A 14 1.42 -0.35 7.47
C THR A 14 1.86 -1.10 6.23
N ILE A 15 1.89 -0.40 5.10
CA ILE A 15 2.40 -0.90 3.83
C ILE A 15 3.53 0.03 3.39
N ILE A 16 4.62 -0.53 2.87
CA ILE A 16 5.71 0.20 2.25
C ILE A 16 6.02 -0.40 0.86
N GLY A 17 6.30 0.45 -0.11
CA GLY A 17 6.88 0.12 -1.40
C GLY A 17 8.27 0.73 -1.51
N VAL A 18 9.28 -0.07 -1.84
CA VAL A 18 10.67 0.37 -2.05
C VAL A 18 11.10 -0.09 -3.43
N LYS A 19 11.54 0.86 -4.26
CA LYS A 19 12.13 0.58 -5.58
C LYS A 19 13.62 0.88 -5.53
N LYS A 20 14.45 -0.13 -5.79
CA LYS A 20 15.92 0.00 -5.78
C LYS A 20 16.57 -1.08 -6.62
N GLY A 21 17.58 -0.72 -7.41
CA GLY A 21 18.37 -1.70 -8.17
C GLY A 21 17.58 -2.45 -9.24
N GLY A 22 16.53 -1.86 -9.80
CA GLY A 22 15.67 -2.50 -10.81
C GLY A 22 14.65 -3.50 -10.24
N GLU A 23 14.53 -3.58 -8.92
CA GLU A 23 13.53 -4.37 -8.21
C GLU A 23 12.59 -3.45 -7.42
N VAL A 24 11.32 -3.84 -7.33
CA VAL A 24 10.35 -3.21 -6.44
C VAL A 24 9.84 -4.24 -5.43
N VAL A 25 9.86 -3.84 -4.16
CA VAL A 25 9.36 -4.64 -3.04
C VAL A 25 8.21 -3.91 -2.38
N ILE A 26 7.08 -4.60 -2.26
CA ILE A 26 5.97 -4.16 -1.41
C ILE A 26 5.93 -5.05 -0.17
N ALA A 27 6.05 -4.44 1.00
CA ALA A 27 5.92 -5.11 2.29
C ALA A 27 4.74 -4.53 3.06
N GLY A 28 4.09 -5.37 3.84
CA GLY A 28 3.00 -4.95 4.71
C GLY A 28 2.91 -5.80 5.96
N ASP A 29 2.62 -5.19 7.10
CA ASP A 29 2.40 -5.96 8.33
C ASP A 29 1.03 -6.65 8.35
N GLY A 30 0.74 -7.34 9.44
CA GLY A 30 -0.50 -8.11 9.59
C GLY A 30 -1.47 -7.57 10.63
N GLN A 31 -1.13 -6.47 11.31
CA GLN A 31 -1.95 -5.97 12.42
C GLN A 31 -3.23 -5.31 11.94
N VAL A 32 -4.30 -5.68 12.62
CA VAL A 32 -5.63 -5.12 12.51
C VAL A 32 -6.11 -4.82 13.92
N SER A 33 -6.35 -3.54 14.19
CA SER A 33 -6.80 -3.06 15.49
C SER A 33 -8.18 -2.42 15.37
N LEU A 34 -9.03 -2.65 16.36
CA LEU A 34 -10.31 -1.98 16.52
C LEU A 34 -10.22 -1.10 17.76
N GLY A 35 -10.13 0.21 17.55
CA GLY A 35 -9.70 1.12 18.61
C GLY A 35 -8.34 0.68 19.16
N GLN A 36 -8.27 0.45 20.47
CA GLN A 36 -7.03 0.07 21.18
C GLN A 36 -6.79 -1.44 21.25
N THR A 37 -7.66 -2.27 20.67
CA THR A 37 -7.60 -3.73 20.80
C THR A 37 -7.12 -4.38 19.49
N VAL A 38 -6.10 -5.23 19.58
CA VAL A 38 -5.64 -6.03 18.43
C VAL A 38 -6.61 -7.20 18.19
N ILE A 39 -7.24 -7.22 17.01
CA ILE A 39 -8.17 -8.29 16.61
C ILE A 39 -7.44 -9.39 15.85
N LYS A 40 -6.48 -9.02 14.98
CA LYS A 40 -5.74 -9.96 14.14
C LYS A 40 -4.33 -9.44 13.93
N GLY A 41 -3.34 -10.34 13.97
CA GLY A 41 -1.94 -10.00 13.73
C GLY A 41 -1.37 -10.53 12.41
N THR A 42 -2.17 -11.21 11.59
CA THR A 42 -1.73 -11.94 10.39
C THR A 42 -2.57 -11.63 9.15
N ALA A 43 -3.13 -10.41 9.07
CA ALA A 43 -3.77 -9.97 7.84
C ALA A 43 -2.75 -9.95 6.69
N ARG A 44 -3.22 -10.26 5.47
CA ARG A 44 -2.40 -10.18 4.26
C ARG A 44 -3.02 -9.12 3.36
N LYS A 45 -2.41 -7.94 3.33
CA LYS A 45 -2.86 -6.78 2.55
C LYS A 45 -1.94 -6.41 1.40
N VAL A 46 -0.92 -7.23 1.16
CA VAL A 46 -0.11 -7.22 -0.06
C VAL A 46 -0.54 -8.42 -0.90
N ARG A 47 -0.73 -8.21 -2.20
CA ARG A 47 -1.16 -9.23 -3.15
C ARG A 47 -0.46 -9.06 -4.49
N LYS A 48 -0.22 -10.19 -5.15
CA LYS A 48 0.10 -10.22 -6.58
C LYS A 48 -1.19 -10.38 -7.38
N LEU A 49 -1.29 -9.62 -8.45
CA LEU A 49 -2.34 -9.64 -9.45
C LEU A 49 -1.66 -9.98 -10.78
N SER A 50 -2.31 -10.76 -11.65
CA SER A 50 -1.79 -11.06 -12.99
C SER A 50 -2.83 -10.77 -14.10
N PRO A 51 -3.49 -9.59 -14.11
CA PRO A 51 -4.54 -9.27 -15.08
C PRO A 51 -3.99 -9.22 -16.51
N GLY A 52 -4.64 -9.93 -17.42
CA GLY A 52 -4.21 -10.00 -18.82
C GLY A 52 -2.80 -10.57 -19.04
N GLY A 53 -2.25 -11.29 -18.05
CA GLY A 53 -0.91 -11.88 -18.11
C GLY A 53 0.24 -10.96 -17.69
N TYR A 54 -0.04 -9.77 -17.15
CA TYR A 54 0.96 -8.85 -16.62
C TYR A 54 0.95 -8.86 -15.11
N ASP A 55 2.09 -9.15 -14.49
CA ASP A 55 2.22 -9.17 -13.05
C ASP A 55 2.22 -7.76 -12.47
N VAL A 56 1.41 -7.56 -11.44
CA VAL A 56 1.31 -6.33 -10.66
C VAL A 56 1.28 -6.71 -9.19
N VAL A 57 1.99 -5.97 -8.35
CA VAL A 57 1.90 -6.09 -6.89
C VAL A 57 1.10 -4.90 -6.37
N ALA A 58 0.12 -5.18 -5.52
CA ALA A 58 -0.71 -4.18 -4.88
C ALA A 58 -0.71 -4.37 -3.36
N GLY A 59 -0.50 -3.28 -2.64
CA GLY A 59 -0.63 -3.17 -1.19
C GLY A 59 -1.72 -2.15 -0.83
N PHE A 60 -2.46 -2.41 0.24
CA PHE A 60 -3.59 -1.58 0.64
C PHE A 60 -3.60 -1.28 2.14
N ALA A 61 -3.96 -0.05 2.50
CA ALA A 61 -4.28 0.34 3.88
C ALA A 61 -5.74 0.81 3.97
N GLY A 62 -6.47 0.31 4.97
CA GLY A 62 -7.92 0.53 5.16
C GLY A 62 -8.65 -0.74 5.60
N SER A 63 -9.98 -0.76 5.46
CA SER A 63 -10.80 -1.94 5.78
C SER A 63 -10.65 -3.06 4.74
N THR A 64 -10.81 -4.31 5.16
CA THR A 64 -10.65 -5.46 4.25
C THR A 64 -11.67 -5.43 3.10
N ALA A 65 -12.90 -5.01 3.35
CA ALA A 65 -13.96 -4.97 2.33
C ALA A 65 -13.65 -3.94 1.23
N ASP A 66 -13.15 -2.77 1.64
CA ASP A 66 -12.73 -1.71 0.73
C ASP A 66 -11.56 -2.17 -0.13
N ALA A 67 -10.60 -2.90 0.47
CA ALA A 67 -9.46 -3.48 -0.22
C ALA A 67 -9.89 -4.38 -1.38
N PHE A 68 -10.78 -5.35 -1.10
CA PHE A 68 -11.26 -6.27 -2.13
C PHE A 68 -11.99 -5.53 -3.25
N THR A 69 -12.88 -4.60 -2.89
CA THR A 69 -13.64 -3.81 -3.86
C THR A 69 -12.73 -3.02 -4.80
N LEU A 70 -11.68 -2.38 -4.26
CA LEU A 70 -10.75 -1.57 -5.05
C LEU A 70 -9.80 -2.42 -5.88
N LEU A 71 -9.35 -3.56 -5.37
CA LEU A 71 -8.51 -4.49 -6.11
C LEU A 71 -9.26 -5.13 -7.29
N GLU A 72 -10.50 -5.57 -7.08
CA GLU A 72 -11.34 -6.10 -8.17
C GLU A 72 -11.55 -5.07 -9.29
N ARG A 73 -11.79 -3.81 -8.91
CA ARG A 73 -11.90 -2.71 -9.89
C ARG A 73 -10.58 -2.41 -10.58
N LEU A 74 -9.47 -2.42 -9.84
CA LEU A 74 -8.13 -2.24 -10.41
C LEU A 74 -7.81 -3.33 -11.43
N GLU A 75 -8.07 -4.60 -11.09
CA GLU A 75 -7.89 -5.75 -11.99
C GLU A 75 -8.68 -5.54 -13.28
N ALA A 76 -9.95 -5.15 -13.21
CA ALA A 76 -10.77 -4.88 -14.39
C ALA A 76 -10.19 -3.74 -15.27
N LYS A 77 -9.61 -2.69 -14.66
CA LYS A 77 -8.94 -1.60 -15.42
C LYS A 77 -7.64 -2.08 -16.07
N LEU A 78 -6.87 -2.92 -15.36
CA LEU A 78 -5.63 -3.49 -15.87
C LEU A 78 -5.90 -4.48 -17.02
N GLU A 79 -6.95 -5.29 -16.94
CA GLU A 79 -7.38 -6.18 -18.04
C GLU A 79 -7.80 -5.38 -19.28
N ALA A 80 -8.50 -4.25 -19.09
CA ALA A 80 -8.88 -3.37 -20.18
C ALA A 80 -7.70 -2.60 -20.81
N THR A 81 -6.59 -2.46 -20.07
CA THR A 81 -5.39 -1.74 -20.51
C THR A 81 -4.10 -2.52 -20.18
N PRO A 82 -3.86 -3.70 -20.80
CA PRO A 82 -2.76 -4.58 -20.42
C PRO A 82 -1.40 -3.88 -20.54
N GLY A 83 -0.57 -4.04 -19.51
CA GLY A 83 0.78 -3.45 -19.43
C GLY A 83 0.81 -1.92 -19.22
N GLN A 84 -0.32 -1.26 -18.93
CA GLN A 84 -0.39 0.19 -18.72
C GLN A 84 -0.83 0.52 -17.29
N LEU A 85 0.02 0.23 -16.29
CA LEU A 85 -0.30 0.44 -14.87
C LEU A 85 -0.74 1.89 -14.56
N ALA A 86 0.00 2.88 -15.06
CA ALA A 86 -0.33 4.29 -14.83
C ALA A 86 -1.73 4.66 -15.38
N ARG A 87 -2.07 4.15 -16.58
CA ARG A 87 -3.38 4.41 -17.19
C ARG A 87 -4.50 3.74 -16.40
N ALA A 88 -4.34 2.46 -16.04
CA ALA A 88 -5.31 1.74 -15.24
C ALA A 88 -5.54 2.42 -13.87
N SER A 89 -4.46 2.90 -13.24
CA SER A 89 -4.50 3.63 -11.97
C SER A 89 -5.27 4.95 -12.08
N VAL A 90 -5.06 5.72 -13.16
CA VAL A 90 -5.79 6.97 -13.41
C VAL A 90 -7.28 6.70 -13.66
N GLU A 91 -7.63 5.67 -14.41
CA GLU A 91 -9.02 5.30 -14.64
C GLU A 91 -9.71 4.81 -13.36
N LEU A 92 -9.01 4.06 -12.51
CA LEU A 92 -9.50 3.70 -11.17
C LEU A 92 -9.72 4.95 -10.31
N ALA A 93 -8.76 5.88 -10.29
CA ALA A 93 -8.85 7.10 -9.49
C ALA A 93 -10.05 7.98 -9.91
N LYS A 94 -10.34 8.05 -11.23
CA LYS A 94 -11.55 8.71 -11.74
C LYS A 94 -12.83 8.05 -11.26
N ASP A 95 -12.93 6.72 -11.37
CA ASP A 95 -14.08 5.95 -10.87
C ASP A 95 -14.25 6.15 -9.35
N TRP A 96 -13.16 6.07 -8.60
CA TRP A 96 -13.14 6.24 -7.16
C TRP A 96 -13.65 7.63 -6.76
N ARG A 97 -13.19 8.67 -7.45
CA ARG A 97 -13.64 10.04 -7.22
C ARG A 97 -15.06 10.31 -7.67
N THR A 98 -15.67 9.52 -8.55
CA THR A 98 -17.01 9.81 -9.09
C THR A 98 -18.10 8.93 -8.48
N ASP A 99 -17.76 7.74 -8.02
CA ASP A 99 -18.69 6.81 -7.37
C ASP A 99 -18.98 7.25 -5.93
N LYS A 100 -20.27 7.52 -5.65
CA LYS A 100 -20.76 8.00 -4.33
C LYS A 100 -20.39 7.08 -3.17
N TYR A 101 -20.21 5.78 -3.41
CA TYR A 101 -19.82 4.84 -2.38
C TYR A 101 -18.30 4.80 -2.20
N LEU A 102 -17.54 4.80 -3.31
CA LEU A 102 -16.08 4.75 -3.25
C LEU A 102 -15.47 6.01 -2.62
N GLN A 103 -16.04 7.19 -2.85
CA GLN A 103 -15.57 8.45 -2.26
C GLN A 103 -15.52 8.44 -0.72
N LYS A 104 -16.28 7.55 -0.07
CA LYS A 104 -16.32 7.44 1.40
C LYS A 104 -15.22 6.53 1.95
N LEU A 105 -14.49 5.84 1.08
CA LEU A 105 -13.43 4.94 1.50
C LEU A 105 -12.21 5.77 1.89
N GLU A 106 -11.74 5.60 3.12
CA GLU A 106 -10.51 6.23 3.63
C GLU A 106 -9.24 5.47 3.24
N ALA A 107 -9.37 4.62 2.23
CA ALA A 107 -8.37 3.70 1.79
C ALA A 107 -7.28 4.36 0.92
N MET A 108 -6.09 3.77 0.94
CA MET A 108 -5.02 4.07 0.01
C MET A 108 -4.43 2.78 -0.57
N LEU A 109 -3.92 2.86 -1.80
CA LEU A 109 -3.24 1.77 -2.50
C LEU A 109 -1.80 2.17 -2.82
N ILE A 110 -0.88 1.22 -2.72
CA ILE A 110 0.43 1.23 -3.37
C ILE A 110 0.40 0.14 -4.43
N VAL A 111 0.74 0.46 -5.67
CA VAL A 111 0.73 -0.49 -6.80
C VAL A 111 2.01 -0.39 -7.61
N THR A 112 2.47 -1.52 -8.16
CA THR A 112 3.67 -1.55 -9.01
C THR A 112 3.66 -2.73 -9.97
N ASP A 113 4.21 -2.52 -11.17
CA ASP A 113 4.47 -3.55 -12.19
C ASP A 113 5.97 -3.89 -12.28
N GLY A 114 6.78 -3.46 -11.30
CA GLY A 114 8.24 -3.58 -11.31
C GLY A 114 8.95 -2.40 -11.98
N LYS A 115 8.25 -1.62 -12.81
CA LYS A 115 8.79 -0.42 -13.45
C LYS A 115 8.32 0.85 -12.74
N ASP A 116 7.00 1.00 -12.61
CA ASP A 116 6.38 2.17 -11.99
C ASP A 116 5.96 1.80 -10.55
N LEU A 117 6.12 2.73 -9.61
CA LEU A 117 5.61 2.60 -8.23
C LEU A 117 4.63 3.74 -8.00
N LEU A 118 3.36 3.45 -7.76
CA LEU A 118 2.30 4.46 -7.70
C LEU A 118 1.51 4.35 -6.40
N VAL A 119 1.09 5.50 -5.89
CA VAL A 119 0.15 5.64 -4.78
C VAL A 119 -1.18 6.16 -5.32
N ILE A 120 -2.28 5.46 -5.01
CA ILE A 120 -3.63 5.85 -5.39
C ILE A 120 -4.43 6.19 -4.13
N THR A 121 -5.07 7.35 -4.11
CA THR A 121 -5.84 7.83 -2.96
C THR A 121 -7.34 7.95 -3.29
N GLY A 122 -8.19 7.89 -2.26
CA GLY A 122 -9.63 8.13 -2.41
C GLY A 122 -10.01 9.55 -2.85
N ALA A 123 -9.08 10.50 -2.82
CA ALA A 123 -9.26 11.84 -3.40
C ALA A 123 -9.20 11.84 -4.94
N GLY A 124 -8.82 10.71 -5.55
CA GLY A 124 -8.65 10.56 -6.98
C GLY A 124 -7.27 10.98 -7.48
N ASP A 125 -6.26 10.97 -6.61
CA ASP A 125 -4.88 11.25 -6.97
C ASP A 125 -4.13 9.96 -7.32
N VAL A 126 -3.24 10.06 -8.31
CA VAL A 126 -2.26 9.03 -8.67
C VAL A 126 -0.89 9.69 -8.59
N LEU A 127 -0.08 9.23 -7.66
CA LEU A 127 1.18 9.88 -7.29
C LEU A 127 2.34 8.89 -7.45
N GLU A 128 3.38 9.31 -8.15
CA GLU A 128 4.68 8.62 -8.13
C GLU A 128 5.50 9.15 -6.93
N PRO A 129 6.06 8.29 -6.08
CA PRO A 129 6.75 8.72 -4.88
C PRO A 129 8.11 9.33 -5.19
N GLU A 130 8.46 10.39 -4.47
CA GLU A 130 9.83 10.88 -4.45
C GLU A 130 10.75 9.89 -3.71
N HIS A 131 12.01 9.82 -4.18
CA HIS A 131 13.06 8.97 -3.62
C HIS A 131 12.77 7.46 -3.72
N GLU A 132 11.91 7.03 -4.64
CA GLU A 132 11.62 5.62 -4.91
C GLU A 132 11.04 4.85 -3.70
N VAL A 133 10.45 5.56 -2.73
CA VAL A 133 9.84 4.97 -1.53
C VAL A 133 8.44 5.55 -1.30
N ALA A 134 7.44 4.67 -1.22
CA ALA A 134 6.07 4.99 -0.83
C ALA A 134 5.71 4.26 0.46
N ALA A 135 4.92 4.88 1.34
CA ALA A 135 4.35 4.19 2.49
C ALA A 135 2.95 4.71 2.81
N ILE A 136 2.08 3.82 3.28
CA ILE A 136 0.69 4.12 3.67
C ILE A 136 0.32 3.37 4.95
N GLY A 137 -0.77 3.82 5.59
CA GLY A 137 -1.30 3.19 6.80
C GLY A 137 -0.71 3.73 8.10
N SER A 138 -1.06 3.08 9.22
CA SER A 138 -0.91 3.65 10.57
C SER A 138 0.53 3.98 10.96
N GLY A 139 1.49 3.16 10.54
CA GLY A 139 2.93 3.37 10.75
C GLY A 139 3.68 3.83 9.50
N GLY A 140 2.96 4.26 8.45
CA GLY A 140 3.53 4.59 7.14
C GLY A 140 4.64 5.63 7.22
N ASN A 141 4.46 6.70 7.99
CA ASN A 141 5.47 7.77 8.11
C ASN A 141 6.76 7.30 8.79
N TYR A 142 6.68 6.38 9.75
CA TYR A 142 7.86 5.81 10.40
C TYR A 142 8.64 4.92 9.42
N ALA A 143 7.92 4.05 8.70
CA ALA A 143 8.51 3.19 7.67
C ALA A 143 9.13 4.04 6.54
N LEU A 144 8.44 5.09 6.09
CA LEU A 144 8.91 6.00 5.05
C LEU A 144 10.22 6.69 5.46
N ALA A 145 10.26 7.27 6.66
CA ALA A 145 11.44 7.96 7.16
C ALA A 145 12.64 7.00 7.31
N ALA A 146 12.40 5.81 7.85
CA ALA A 146 13.42 4.78 8.01
C ALA A 146 13.98 4.32 6.65
N ALA A 147 13.11 3.98 5.70
CA ALA A 147 13.53 3.53 4.38
C ALA A 147 14.31 4.62 3.63
N ARG A 148 13.83 5.88 3.65
CA ARG A 148 14.54 7.01 3.04
C ARG A 148 15.95 7.18 3.63
N GLY A 149 16.10 7.06 4.94
CA GLY A 149 17.42 7.11 5.59
C GLY A 149 18.36 5.97 5.21
N MET A 150 17.85 4.88 4.62
CA MET A 150 18.63 3.71 4.19
C MET A 150 18.84 3.65 2.67
N MET A 151 18.23 4.53 1.87
CA MET A 151 18.29 4.46 0.41
C MET A 151 19.71 4.58 -0.14
N ASP A 152 20.56 5.39 0.48
CA ASP A 152 21.96 5.61 0.06
C ASP A 152 22.93 4.51 0.51
N SER A 153 22.45 3.48 1.22
CA SER A 153 23.28 2.35 1.66
C SER A 153 23.45 1.27 0.58
N ASP A 154 24.32 0.28 0.82
CA ASP A 154 24.48 -0.88 -0.08
C ASP A 154 23.36 -1.94 0.06
N ARG A 155 22.30 -1.65 0.84
CA ARG A 155 21.18 -2.57 1.08
C ARG A 155 20.29 -2.69 -0.15
N ASP A 156 19.80 -3.89 -0.44
CA ASP A 156 18.81 -4.14 -1.48
C ASP A 156 17.40 -3.66 -1.07
N ALA A 157 16.46 -3.67 -2.03
CA ALA A 157 15.09 -3.19 -1.82
C ALA A 157 14.37 -3.96 -0.71
N GLU A 158 14.53 -5.30 -0.68
CA GLU A 158 13.88 -6.16 0.31
C GLU A 158 14.40 -5.90 1.72
N THR A 159 15.72 -5.76 1.88
CA THR A 159 16.35 -5.46 3.17
C THR A 159 15.90 -4.10 3.69
N ILE A 160 15.87 -3.07 2.84
CA ILE A 160 15.38 -1.74 3.22
C ILE A 160 13.91 -1.82 3.66
N ALA A 161 13.06 -2.50 2.88
CA ALA A 161 11.64 -2.62 3.22
C ALA A 161 11.43 -3.34 4.56
N ARG A 162 12.15 -4.45 4.82
CA ARG A 162 12.05 -5.21 6.07
C ARG A 162 12.53 -4.42 7.28
N ASP A 163 13.69 -3.76 7.18
CA ASP A 163 14.26 -3.00 8.28
C ASP A 163 13.44 -1.74 8.59
N ALA A 164 12.89 -1.08 7.56
CA ALA A 164 12.00 0.05 7.74
C ALA A 164 10.70 -0.35 8.46
N MET A 165 10.14 -1.51 8.09
CA MET A 165 8.96 -2.06 8.75
C MET A 165 9.26 -2.52 10.18
N ALA A 166 10.45 -3.04 10.46
CA ALA A 166 10.87 -3.38 11.82
C ALA A 166 10.91 -2.13 12.71
N ILE A 167 11.52 -1.03 12.23
CA ILE A 167 11.52 0.25 12.94
C ILE A 167 10.08 0.77 13.14
N ALA A 168 9.22 0.66 12.13
CA ALA A 168 7.83 1.06 12.25
C ALA A 168 7.07 0.23 13.30
N ALA A 169 7.34 -1.08 13.39
CA ALA A 169 6.73 -1.96 14.38
C ALA A 169 7.20 -1.68 15.82
N ASP A 170 8.45 -1.23 16.00
CA ASP A 170 8.98 -0.85 17.32
C ASP A 170 8.39 0.48 17.83
N ILE A 171 7.93 1.35 16.93
CA ILE A 171 7.43 2.70 17.26
C ILE A 171 5.90 2.77 17.27
N CYS A 172 5.25 2.20 16.25
CA CYS A 172 3.81 2.33 16.03
C CYS A 172 3.05 1.20 16.72
N VAL A 173 2.22 1.54 17.71
CA VAL A 173 1.35 0.57 18.41
C VAL A 173 0.36 -0.17 17.51
N TYR A 174 0.13 0.33 16.29
CA TYR A 174 -0.77 -0.28 15.29
C TYR A 174 -0.05 -1.06 14.18
N THR A 175 1.27 -1.27 14.30
CA THR A 175 2.10 -2.03 13.34
C THR A 175 2.81 -3.16 14.09
N ASN A 176 2.86 -4.36 13.51
CA ASN A 176 3.62 -5.47 14.08
C ASN A 176 4.73 -5.99 13.16
N GLY A 177 5.57 -6.90 13.67
CA GLY A 177 6.65 -7.51 12.90
C GLY A 177 6.23 -8.68 11.98
N LYS A 178 4.93 -8.96 11.80
CA LYS A 178 4.45 -10.08 10.97
C LYS A 178 4.23 -9.61 9.54
N LEU A 179 5.32 -9.61 8.77
CA LEU A 179 5.34 -9.06 7.42
C LEU A 179 4.91 -10.07 6.35
N THR A 180 4.11 -9.59 5.39
CA THR A 180 4.00 -10.16 4.05
C THR A 180 4.86 -9.31 3.14
N VAL A 181 5.68 -9.95 2.30
CA VAL A 181 6.59 -9.26 1.38
C VAL A 181 6.40 -9.86 0.00
N GLU A 182 6.16 -9.02 -0.97
CA GLU A 182 6.07 -9.39 -2.38
C GLU A 182 7.07 -8.56 -3.17
N LYS A 183 7.75 -9.23 -4.10
CA LYS A 183 8.76 -8.65 -4.97
C LYS A 183 8.43 -8.87 -6.44
N ILE A 184 8.82 -7.89 -7.24
CA ILE A 184 8.65 -7.87 -8.69
C ILE A 184 9.81 -7.12 -9.33
N THR A 185 10.24 -7.61 -10.49
CA THR A 185 11.26 -6.98 -11.35
C THR A 185 10.60 -6.56 -12.64
N ALA A 186 11.09 -5.46 -13.24
CA ALA A 186 10.65 -4.99 -14.55
C ALA A 186 10.97 -5.99 -15.68
#